data_AF-A0A349N540-F1
#
_entry.id   AF-A0A349N540-F1
#
_cell.length_a   1.000
_cell.length_b   1.000
_cell.length_c   1.000
_cell.angle_alpha   90.00
_cell.angle_beta   90.00
_cell.angle_gamma   90.00
#
_symmetry.space_group_name_H-M   'P 1'
#
loop_
_entity.id
_entity.type
_entity.pdbx_description
1 polymer ?
#
loop_
_entity_poly.entity_id
_entity_poly.type
_entity_poly.pdbx_seq_one_letter_code
_entity_poly.pdbx_strand_id
1 'polypeptide(L)'
;MDLPALVILCYLVFFVIVGIYISSGNRSSADWAIGGGTLGVGMLAAGIAGTRIGGAGTYGVAGDVISEGIGHLWYGVNSFAALFLVGLFFAIPYRRLRLSSVGEVFDFRFGSQRCQSLSSLCVQAEYLVIN
;
A
#
# COMPACT_ATOMS: atom_id res chain seq x y z
N MET A 1 8.93 5.48 -32.62
CA MET A 1 8.98 5.35 -31.15
C MET A 1 10.19 4.49 -30.85
N ASP A 2 11.05 4.91 -29.94
CA ASP A 2 12.19 4.09 -29.53
C ASP A 2 11.69 2.82 -28.84
N LEU A 3 12.37 1.68 -29.07
CA LEU A 3 12.03 0.38 -28.48
C LEU A 3 11.67 0.46 -26.97
N PRO A 4 12.44 1.15 -26.10
CA PRO A 4 12.08 1.26 -24.68
C PRO A 4 10.76 2.02 -24.45
N ALA A 5 10.51 3.10 -25.19
CA ALA A 5 9.27 3.88 -25.06
C ALA A 5 8.04 3.04 -25.46
N LEU A 6 8.19 2.18 -26.48
CA LEU A 6 7.14 1.25 -26.89
C LEU A 6 6.86 0.19 -25.81
N VAL A 7 7.89 -0.37 -25.19
CA VAL A 7 7.74 -1.34 -24.08
C VAL A 7 7.02 -0.70 -22.89
N ILE A 8 7.42 0.51 -22.50
CA ILE A 8 6.77 1.25 -21.40
C ILE A 8 5.30 1.51 -21.73
N LEU A 9 4.99 1.96 -22.94
CA LEU A 9 3.61 2.21 -23.36
C LEU A 9 2.77 0.92 -23.31
N CYS A 10 3.26 -0.18 -23.88
CA CYS A 10 2.56 -1.46 -23.86
C CYS A 10 2.31 -1.96 -22.42
N TYR A 11 3.31 -1.81 -21.54
CA TYR A 11 3.19 -2.16 -20.13
C TYR A 11 2.07 -1.35 -19.45
N LEU A 12 2.09 -0.01 -19.58
CA LEU A 12 1.07 0.86 -18.98
C LEU A 12 -0.33 0.55 -19.51
N VAL A 13 -0.48 0.39 -20.82
CA VAL A 13 -1.76 0.04 -21.45
C VAL A 13 -2.27 -1.31 -20.95
N PHE A 14 -1.40 -2.32 -20.84
CA PHE A 14 -1.77 -3.61 -20.29
C PHE A 14 -2.32 -3.49 -18.86
N PHE A 15 -1.64 -2.75 -17.98
CA PHE A 15 -2.11 -2.54 -16.61
C PHE A 15 -3.44 -1.77 -16.53
N VAL A 16 -3.64 -0.78 -17.40
CA VAL A 16 -4.92 -0.06 -17.50
C VAL A 16 -6.04 -1.00 -17.91
N ILE A 17 -5.83 -1.84 -18.92
CA ILE A 17 -6.83 -2.82 -19.39
C ILE A 17 -7.16 -3.82 -18.28
N VAL A 18 -6.16 -4.37 -17.60
CA VAL A 18 -6.35 -5.28 -16.46
C VAL A 18 -7.11 -4.59 -15.34
N GLY A 19 -6.77 -3.34 -15.01
CA GLY A 19 -7.46 -2.54 -14.00
C GLY A 19 -8.93 -2.31 -14.34
N ILE A 20 -9.23 -1.95 -15.59
CA ILE A 20 -10.60 -1.78 -16.08
C ILE A 20 -11.36 -3.11 -15.98
N TYR A 21 -10.77 -4.20 -16.45
CA TYR A 21 -11.36 -5.53 -16.41
C TYR A 21 -11.74 -5.95 -14.99
N ILE A 22 -10.84 -5.79 -14.02
CA ILE A 22 -11.10 -6.11 -12.62
C ILE A 22 -12.16 -5.15 -12.04
N SER A 23 -12.07 -3.85 -12.33
CA SER A 23 -13.00 -2.84 -11.79
C SER A 23 -14.43 -3.03 -12.26
N SER A 24 -14.63 -3.59 -13.47
CA SER A 24 -15.95 -3.84 -14.05
C SER A 24 -16.80 -4.84 -13.24
N GLY A 25 -16.18 -5.64 -12.38
CA GLY A 25 -16.87 -6.58 -11.50
C GLY A 25 -17.32 -6.01 -10.15
N ASN A 26 -16.92 -4.78 -9.79
CA ASN A 26 -17.17 -4.23 -8.45
C ASN A 26 -18.60 -3.67 -8.33
N ARG A 27 -19.38 -4.20 -7.37
CA ARG A 27 -20.79 -3.81 -7.17
C ARG A 27 -21.04 -2.99 -5.89
N SER A 28 -20.07 -2.96 -4.98
CA SER A 28 -20.14 -2.27 -3.69
C SER A 28 -18.86 -1.50 -3.39
N SER A 29 -18.95 -0.49 -2.53
CA SER A 29 -17.78 0.22 -1.98
C SER A 29 -16.85 -0.72 -1.20
N ALA A 30 -17.39 -1.75 -0.54
CA ALA A 30 -16.60 -2.78 0.13
C ALA A 30 -15.89 -3.70 -0.88
N ASP A 31 -16.54 -4.01 -2.01
CA ASP A 31 -15.89 -4.78 -3.09
C ASP A 31 -14.72 -4.00 -3.69
N TRP A 32 -14.88 -2.67 -3.81
CA TRP A 32 -13.84 -1.79 -4.31
C TRP A 32 -12.70 -1.59 -3.31
N ALA A 33 -12.99 -1.40 -2.02
CA ALA A 33 -11.99 -1.07 -1.00
C ALA A 33 -11.22 -2.30 -0.48
N ILE A 34 -11.89 -3.44 -0.30
CA ILE A 34 -11.29 -4.65 0.31
C ILE A 34 -11.45 -5.92 -0.53
N GLY A 35 -11.85 -5.80 -1.81
CA GLY A 35 -12.07 -6.95 -2.71
C GLY A 35 -13.15 -7.92 -2.21
N GLY A 36 -14.14 -7.40 -1.48
CA GLY A 36 -15.25 -8.19 -0.93
C GLY A 36 -14.83 -9.17 0.16
N GLY A 37 -13.60 -9.07 0.67
CA GLY A 37 -13.06 -10.00 1.68
C GLY A 37 -12.75 -11.41 1.16
N THR A 38 -12.77 -11.62 -0.16
CA THR A 38 -12.54 -12.92 -0.82
C THR A 38 -11.11 -13.13 -1.30
N LEU A 39 -10.25 -12.11 -1.17
CA LEU A 39 -8.83 -12.20 -1.51
C LEU A 39 -8.14 -13.32 -0.72
N GLY A 40 -7.58 -14.29 -1.44
CA GLY A 40 -6.75 -15.34 -0.84
C GLY A 40 -5.49 -14.79 -0.17
N VAL A 41 -4.95 -15.54 0.79
CA VAL A 41 -3.78 -15.14 1.59
C VAL A 41 -2.57 -14.77 0.72
N GLY A 42 -2.32 -15.52 -0.36
CA GLY A 42 -1.22 -15.22 -1.28
C GLY A 42 -1.37 -13.87 -1.98
N MET A 43 -2.59 -13.50 -2.40
CA MET A 43 -2.85 -12.23 -3.06
C MET A 43 -2.75 -11.06 -2.07
N LEU A 44 -3.19 -11.25 -0.83
CA LEU A 44 -3.01 -10.27 0.24
C LEU A 44 -1.52 -10.06 0.55
N ALA A 45 -0.75 -11.14 0.70
CA ALA A 45 0.68 -11.05 0.95
C ALA A 45 1.43 -10.38 -0.20
N ALA A 46 1.11 -10.74 -1.45
CA ALA A 46 1.67 -10.11 -2.64
C ALA A 46 1.30 -8.62 -2.74
N GLY A 47 0.08 -8.24 -2.38
CA GLY A 47 -0.36 -6.85 -2.35
C GLY A 47 0.40 -6.02 -1.31
N ILE A 48 0.56 -6.54 -0.09
CA ILE A 48 1.34 -5.87 0.98
C ILE A 48 2.82 -5.78 0.61
N ALA A 49 3.39 -6.83 0.02
CA ALA A 49 4.77 -6.80 -0.45
C ALA A 49 4.95 -5.79 -1.59
N GLY A 50 4.03 -5.79 -2.56
CA GLY A 50 4.06 -4.90 -3.72
C GLY A 50 3.92 -3.42 -3.36
N THR A 51 3.13 -3.07 -2.33
CA THR A 51 3.03 -1.67 -1.87
C THR A 51 4.28 -1.19 -1.14
N ARG A 52 5.09 -2.09 -0.58
CA ARG A 52 6.36 -1.73 0.08
C ARG A 52 7.56 -1.78 -0.86
N ILE A 53 7.58 -2.69 -1.82
CA ILE A 53 8.62 -2.79 -2.85
C ILE A 53 8.25 -1.86 -4.01
N GLY A 54 8.23 -0.55 -3.74
CA GLY A 54 7.98 0.50 -4.72
C GLY A 54 9.26 1.16 -5.22
N GLY A 55 9.13 2.18 -6.09
CA GLY A 55 10.26 2.92 -6.66
C GLY A 55 11.21 3.50 -5.59
N ALA A 56 10.67 4.09 -4.52
CA ALA A 56 11.46 4.59 -3.40
C ALA A 56 12.23 3.47 -2.67
N GLY A 57 11.60 2.30 -2.45
CA GLY A 57 12.23 1.17 -1.78
C GLY A 57 13.31 0.49 -2.61
N THR A 58 13.14 0.41 -3.94
CA THR A 58 14.10 -0.26 -4.84
C THR A 58 15.24 0.67 -5.25
N TYR A 59 14.93 1.86 -5.78
CA TYR A 59 15.95 2.79 -6.26
C TYR A 59 16.60 3.58 -5.13
N GLY A 60 15.84 3.95 -4.09
CA GLY A 60 16.36 4.71 -2.95
C GLY A 60 17.38 3.90 -2.17
N VAL A 61 17.02 2.69 -1.73
CA VAL A 61 17.96 1.81 -0.99
C VAL A 61 19.15 1.42 -1.86
N ALA A 62 18.95 1.19 -3.16
CA ALA A 62 20.07 0.93 -4.06
C ALA A 62 21.02 2.14 -4.15
N GLY A 63 20.47 3.36 -4.19
CA GLY A 63 21.24 4.61 -4.13
C GLY A 63 22.04 4.73 -2.84
N ASP A 64 21.39 4.53 -1.69
CA ASP A 64 22.03 4.58 -0.37
C ASP A 64 23.14 3.54 -0.23
N VAL A 65 22.94 2.34 -0.77
CA VAL A 65 23.98 1.29 -0.75
C VAL A 65 25.18 1.66 -1.62
N ILE A 66 24.95 2.34 -2.75
CA ILE A 66 26.03 2.80 -3.63
C ILE A 66 26.82 3.95 -2.97
N SER A 67 26.15 4.86 -2.26
CA SER A 67 26.78 6.04 -1.63
C SER A 67 27.40 5.76 -0.26
N GLU A 68 26.70 5.04 0.60
CA GLU A 68 27.02 4.87 2.02
C GLU A 68 27.39 3.42 2.39
N GLY A 69 27.16 2.48 1.47
CA GLY A 69 27.64 1.10 1.55
C GLY A 69 26.60 0.07 1.97
N ILE A 70 27.04 -1.18 2.12
CA ILE A 70 26.19 -2.36 2.36
C ILE A 70 25.36 -2.27 3.67
N GLY A 71 25.73 -1.41 4.61
CA GLY A 71 24.98 -1.23 5.87
C GLY A 71 23.50 -0.91 5.68
N HIS A 72 23.13 -0.25 4.57
CA HIS A 72 21.75 0.14 4.25
C HIS A 72 20.86 -1.04 3.86
N LEU A 73 21.42 -2.23 3.59
CA LEU A 73 20.64 -3.46 3.44
C LEU A 73 19.81 -3.80 4.69
N TRP A 74 20.24 -3.32 5.87
CA TRP A 74 19.48 -3.49 7.11
C TRP A 74 18.08 -2.88 7.02
N TYR A 75 17.86 -1.87 6.16
CA TYR A 75 16.53 -1.30 5.89
C TYR A 75 15.49 -2.36 5.53
N GLY A 76 15.87 -3.34 4.70
CA GLY A 76 14.96 -4.42 4.28
C GLY A 76 14.54 -5.30 5.45
N VAL A 77 15.51 -5.68 6.30
CA VAL A 77 15.25 -6.53 7.49
C VAL A 77 14.36 -5.80 8.50
N ASN A 78 14.64 -4.53 8.79
CA ASN A 78 13.80 -3.73 9.69
C ASN A 78 12.39 -3.54 9.15
N SER A 79 12.26 -3.24 7.85
CA SER A 79 10.96 -3.06 7.22
C SER A 79 10.12 -4.33 7.30
N PHE A 80 10.72 -5.49 7.05
CA PHE A 80 10.02 -6.77 7.17
C PHE A 80 9.64 -7.09 8.62
N ALA A 81 10.55 -6.88 9.57
CA ALA A 81 10.29 -7.08 10.99
C ALA A 81 9.14 -6.18 11.49
N ALA A 82 9.11 -4.92 11.07
CA ALA A 82 8.03 -3.98 11.40
C ALA A 82 6.68 -4.46 10.86
N LEU A 83 6.61 -4.88 9.59
CA LEU A 83 5.38 -5.42 8.99
C LEU A 83 4.93 -6.70 9.70
N PHE A 84 5.87 -7.57 10.07
CA PHE A 84 5.57 -8.80 10.80
C PHE A 84 4.96 -8.51 12.17
N LEU A 85 5.54 -7.57 12.94
CA LEU A 85 5.02 -7.16 14.24
C LEU A 85 3.62 -6.53 14.10
N VAL A 86 3.42 -5.66 13.11
CA VAL A 86 2.10 -5.06 12.85
C VAL A 86 1.08 -6.14 12.49
N GLY A 87 1.46 -7.08 11.62
CA GLY A 87 0.62 -8.22 11.27
C GLY A 87 0.25 -9.08 12.48
N LEU A 88 1.19 -9.33 13.38
CA LEU A 88 0.97 -10.16 14.57
C LEU A 88 0.04 -9.51 15.59
N PHE A 89 0.28 -8.24 15.93
CA PHE A 89 -0.44 -7.57 17.02
C PHE A 89 -1.70 -6.82 16.56
N PHE A 90 -1.68 -6.22 15.36
CA PHE A 90 -2.72 -5.30 14.93
C PHE A 90 -3.68 -5.88 13.87
N ALA A 91 -3.33 -6.95 13.16
CA ALA A 91 -4.22 -7.49 12.11
C ALA A 91 -5.57 -7.97 12.67
N ILE A 92 -5.57 -8.70 13.80
CA ILE A 92 -6.80 -9.22 14.43
C ILE A 92 -7.72 -8.09 14.92
N PRO A 93 -7.26 -7.12 15.75
CA PRO A 93 -8.13 -6.05 16.22
C PRO A 93 -8.67 -5.19 15.08
N TYR A 94 -7.85 -4.84 14.08
CA TYR A 94 -8.30 -4.06 12.92
C TYR A 94 -9.37 -4.81 12.11
N ARG A 95 -9.20 -6.13 11.92
CA ARG A 95 -10.20 -6.96 11.21
C ARG A 95 -11.53 -7.06 11.96
N ARG A 96 -11.52 -6.99 13.29
CA ARG A 96 -12.76 -6.99 14.11
C ARG A 96 -13.52 -5.66 14.00
N LEU A 97 -12.82 -4.55 13.84
CA LEU A 97 -13.44 -3.22 13.74
C LEU A 97 -14.12 -2.96 12.38
N ARG A 98 -13.85 -3.76 11.35
CA ARG A 98 -14.44 -3.66 9.99
C ARG A 98 -14.37 -2.23 9.41
N LEU A 99 -13.26 -1.55 9.67
CA LEU A 99 -13.04 -0.17 9.22
C LEU A 99 -12.70 -0.14 7.74
N SER A 100 -13.15 0.91 7.05
CA SER A 100 -12.81 1.17 5.65
C SER A 100 -11.56 2.05 5.52
N SER A 101 -11.23 2.82 6.57
CA SER A 101 -10.03 3.67 6.63
C SER A 101 -9.36 3.60 8.00
N VAL A 102 -8.04 3.74 8.02
CA VAL A 102 -7.27 3.83 9.29
C VAL A 102 -7.72 5.05 10.11
N GLY A 103 -8.16 6.13 9.45
CA GLY A 103 -8.66 7.33 10.11
C GLY A 103 -9.92 7.09 10.97
N GLU A 104 -10.75 6.11 10.63
CA GLU A 104 -11.97 5.77 11.39
C GLU A 104 -11.66 5.24 12.80
N VAL A 105 -10.43 4.71 13.01
CA VAL A 105 -9.97 4.33 14.35
C VAL A 105 -10.02 5.52 15.31
N PHE A 106 -9.67 6.72 14.81
CA PHE A 106 -9.67 7.92 15.63
C PHE A 106 -11.08 8.38 15.97
N ASP A 107 -12.05 8.18 15.08
CA ASP A 107 -13.45 8.45 15.40
C ASP A 107 -13.97 7.46 16.45
N PHE A 108 -13.71 6.17 16.29
CA PHE A 108 -14.08 5.15 17.28
C PHE A 108 -13.45 5.38 18.66
N ARG A 109 -12.21 5.88 18.70
CA ARG A 109 -11.46 6.06 19.95
C ARG A 109 -11.77 7.38 20.65
N PHE A 110 -12.03 8.45 19.90
CA PHE A 110 -12.15 9.82 20.42
C PHE A 110 -13.54 10.45 20.20
N GLY A 111 -14.45 9.80 19.46
CA GLY A 111 -15.80 10.28 19.19
C GLY A 111 -15.84 11.60 18.41
N SER A 112 -14.86 11.85 17.54
CA SER A 112 -14.68 13.13 16.86
C SER A 112 -14.31 12.96 15.39
N GLN A 113 -15.26 13.31 14.53
CA GLN A 113 -15.11 13.38 13.08
C GLN A 113 -13.95 14.30 12.64
N ARG A 114 -13.61 15.30 13.45
CA ARG A 114 -12.49 16.22 13.17
C ARG A 114 -11.15 15.51 13.26
N CYS A 115 -10.99 14.59 14.24
CA CYS A 115 -9.78 13.81 14.41
C CYS A 115 -9.62 12.77 13.27
N GLN A 116 -10.72 12.17 12.81
CA GLN A 116 -10.71 11.32 11.62
C GLN A 116 -10.31 12.10 10.36
N SER A 117 -10.87 13.28 10.15
CA SER A 117 -10.57 14.09 8.97
C SER A 117 -9.11 14.55 8.97
N LEU A 118 -8.60 15.00 10.12
CA LEU A 118 -7.20 15.42 10.26
C LEU A 118 -6.24 14.27 10.01
N SER A 119 -6.47 13.09 10.62
CA SER A 119 -5.62 11.91 10.39
C SER A 119 -5.66 11.44 8.94
N SER A 120 -6.84 11.45 8.31
CA SER A 120 -6.96 11.14 6.89
C SER A 120 -6.22 12.15 6.00
N LEU A 121 -6.25 13.44 6.35
CA LEU A 121 -5.52 14.49 5.62
C LEU A 121 -4.01 14.35 5.79
N CYS A 122 -3.54 14.01 6.99
CA CYS A 122 -2.12 13.72 7.24
C CYS A 122 -1.62 12.58 6.34
N VAL A 123 -2.39 11.49 6.23
CA VAL A 123 -2.03 10.35 5.36
C VAL A 123 -2.02 10.75 3.88
N GLN A 124 -3.00 11.54 3.44
CA GLN A 124 -3.01 12.04 2.06
C GLN A 124 -1.86 13.00 1.77
N ALA A 125 -1.50 13.85 2.73
CA ALA A 125 -0.36 14.75 2.63
C ALA A 125 0.97 13.99 2.58
N GLU A 126 1.11 12.94 3.39
CA GLU A 126 2.27 12.03 3.32
C GLU A 126 2.40 11.43 1.92
N TYR A 127 1.31 10.89 1.37
CA TYR A 127 1.31 10.33 0.02
C TYR A 127 1.65 11.36 -1.07
N LEU A 128 1.28 12.63 -0.88
CA LEU A 128 1.58 13.70 -1.83
C LEU A 128 3.02 14.22 -1.73
N VAL A 129 3.60 14.22 -0.53
CA VAL A 129 4.94 14.77 -0.27
C VAL A 129 6.03 13.73 -0.51
N ILE A 130 5.75 12.46 -0.21
CA ILE A 130 6.76 11.38 -0.21
C ILE A 130 6.78 10.60 -1.53
N ASN A 131 5.64 10.43 -2.21
CA ASN A 131 5.59 9.79 -3.54
C ASN A 131 5.55 10.82 -4.67
#